data_AF-A0AAV8WPG6-F1
#
_entry.id   AF-A0AAV8WPG6-F1
#
_cell.length_a   1.000
_cell.length_b   1.000
_cell.length_c   1.000
_cell.angle_alpha   90.00
_cell.angle_beta   90.00
_cell.angle_gamma   90.00
#
_symmetry.space_group_name_H-M   'P 1'
#
loop_
_entity.id
_entity.type
_entity.pdbx_description
1 polymer ?
#
loop_
_entity_poly.entity_id
_entity_poly.type
_entity_poly.pdbx_seq_one_letter_code
_entity_poly.pdbx_strand_id
1 'polypeptide(L)'
;MPSFEDYWAINTRYGLIADVMPVKIFKKLRRLINYQDNNVDANGDRLFKIKPLLEEIRLNCIQIENEDLYYIDEMMILYKGTKAGSLRQYMPKKPKK
;
A
#
# COMPACT_ATOMS: atom_id res chain seq x y z
N MET A 1 -14.58 -8.60 8.34
CA MET A 1 -14.37 -7.80 7.11
C MET A 1 -14.29 -8.77 5.95
N PRO A 2 -14.91 -8.46 4.81
CA PRO A 2 -14.74 -9.23 3.59
C PRO A 2 -13.25 -9.41 3.26
N SER A 3 -12.89 -10.61 2.84
CA SER A 3 -11.55 -10.92 2.34
C SER A 3 -11.45 -10.52 0.87
N PHE A 4 -10.25 -10.23 0.38
CA PHE A 4 -10.08 -10.06 -1.07
C PHE A 4 -10.44 -11.34 -1.84
N GLU A 5 -10.38 -12.50 -1.21
CA GLU A 5 -10.75 -13.79 -1.83
C GLU A 5 -12.24 -13.84 -2.19
N ASP A 6 -13.06 -13.03 -1.54
CA ASP A 6 -14.50 -12.97 -1.75
C ASP A 6 -14.82 -12.52 -3.19
N TYR A 7 -13.93 -11.77 -3.85
CA TYR A 7 -14.08 -11.41 -5.26
C TYR A 7 -14.12 -12.62 -6.21
N TRP A 8 -13.54 -13.75 -5.82
CA TRP A 8 -13.55 -15.00 -6.59
C TRP A 8 -14.54 -16.05 -6.05
N ALA A 9 -15.16 -15.80 -4.89
CA ALA A 9 -16.13 -16.72 -4.29
C ALA A 9 -17.45 -16.70 -5.07
N ILE A 10 -18.18 -17.82 -5.08
CA ILE A 10 -19.36 -18.01 -5.93
C ILE A 10 -20.44 -16.94 -5.68
N ASN A 11 -20.77 -16.68 -4.42
CA ASN A 11 -21.88 -15.79 -4.05
C ASN A 11 -21.52 -14.30 -4.07
N THR A 12 -20.23 -13.97 -4.08
CA THR A 12 -19.72 -12.59 -4.01
C THR A 12 -18.79 -12.27 -5.18
N ARG A 13 -18.87 -13.08 -6.26
CA ARG A 13 -18.00 -12.98 -7.41
C ARG A 13 -18.12 -11.61 -8.05
N TYR A 14 -16.99 -10.99 -8.33
CA TYR A 14 -16.93 -9.75 -9.09
C TYR A 14 -16.12 -9.94 -10.37
N GLY A 15 -16.81 -10.05 -11.50
CA GLY A 15 -16.21 -10.43 -12.80
C GLY A 15 -15.03 -9.54 -13.21
N LEU A 16 -15.12 -8.23 -12.99
CA LEU A 16 -14.04 -7.28 -13.32
C LEU A 16 -12.70 -7.57 -12.61
N ILE A 17 -12.70 -8.30 -11.50
CA ILE A 17 -11.49 -8.75 -10.82
C ILE A 17 -11.23 -10.23 -11.12
N ALA A 18 -12.28 -11.06 -11.01
CA ALA A 18 -12.15 -12.51 -11.06
C ALA A 18 -11.86 -13.08 -12.45
N ASP A 19 -12.22 -12.34 -13.50
CA ASP A 19 -12.00 -12.73 -14.89
C ASP A 19 -10.60 -12.31 -15.39
N VAL A 20 -9.98 -11.31 -14.75
CA VAL A 20 -8.63 -10.82 -15.12
C VAL A 20 -7.55 -11.86 -14.78
N MET A 21 -7.64 -12.51 -13.62
CA MET A 21 -6.72 -13.60 -13.26
C MET A 21 -7.29 -14.53 -12.19
N PRO A 22 -6.86 -15.80 -12.14
CA PRO A 22 -7.23 -16.73 -11.06
C PRO A 22 -6.70 -16.27 -9.69
N VAL A 23 -7.48 -16.51 -8.63
CA VAL A 23 -7.12 -16.17 -7.23
C VAL A 23 -5.74 -16.70 -6.82
N LYS A 24 -5.35 -17.88 -7.30
CA LYS A 24 -4.04 -18.50 -7.00
C LYS A 24 -2.88 -17.65 -7.55
N ILE A 25 -3.03 -17.10 -8.76
CA ILE A 25 -2.03 -16.24 -9.38
C ILE A 25 -1.97 -14.90 -8.66
N PHE A 26 -3.13 -14.30 -8.38
CA PHE A 26 -3.20 -13.04 -7.63
C PHE A 26 -2.51 -13.15 -6.26
N LYS A 27 -2.80 -14.22 -5.49
CA LYS A 27 -2.15 -14.50 -4.21
C LYS A 27 -0.63 -14.62 -4.34
N LYS A 28 -0.14 -15.26 -5.41
CA LYS A 28 1.30 -15.42 -5.68
C LYS A 28 1.95 -14.08 -6.01
N LEU A 29 1.37 -13.30 -6.92
CA LEU A 29 1.86 -11.97 -7.28
C LEU A 29 1.92 -11.06 -6.05
N ARG A 30 0.81 -10.96 -5.30
CA ARG A 30 0.73 -10.15 -4.08
C ARG A 30 1.82 -10.44 -3.06
N ARG A 31 2.29 -11.70 -2.96
CA ARG A 31 3.37 -12.10 -2.04
C ARG A 31 4.77 -11.81 -2.57
N LEU A 32 4.94 -11.73 -3.88
CA LEU A 32 6.24 -11.62 -4.55
C LEU A 32 6.59 -10.21 -5.01
N ILE A 33 5.64 -9.26 -4.95
CA ILE A 33 5.90 -7.85 -5.24
C ILE A 33 6.95 -7.30 -4.27
N ASN A 34 8.08 -6.86 -4.81
CA ASN A 34 9.16 -6.17 -4.12
C ASN A 34 9.60 -4.99 -4.99
N TYR A 35 9.84 -3.83 -4.37
CA TYR A 35 10.25 -2.60 -5.07
C TYR A 35 11.74 -2.29 -4.92
N GLN A 36 12.48 -3.14 -4.23
CA GLN A 36 13.88 -2.92 -3.93
C GLN A 36 14.64 -4.25 -3.85
N ASP A 37 15.91 -4.24 -4.23
CA ASP A 37 16.79 -5.39 -4.08
C ASP A 37 16.98 -5.75 -2.59
N ASN A 38 16.90 -7.05 -2.30
CA ASN A 38 17.12 -7.58 -0.95
C ASN A 38 18.60 -7.72 -0.60
N ASN A 39 19.50 -7.65 -1.57
CA ASN A 39 20.94 -7.76 -1.37
C ASN A 39 21.61 -6.43 -0.98
N VAL A 40 20.90 -5.32 -1.08
CA VAL A 40 21.42 -3.98 -0.76
C VAL A 40 21.12 -3.66 0.71
N ASP A 41 22.13 -3.14 1.42
CA ASP A 41 21.98 -2.70 2.81
C ASP A 41 21.05 -1.48 2.89
N ALA A 42 20.12 -1.52 3.83
CA ALA A 42 19.20 -0.43 4.09
C ALA A 42 19.88 0.75 4.77
N ASN A 43 21.09 0.60 5.32
CA ASN A 43 21.82 1.65 6.03
C ASN A 43 20.97 2.34 7.13
N GLY A 44 20.11 1.56 7.80
CA GLY A 44 19.18 2.07 8.82
C GLY A 44 17.91 2.76 8.28
N ASP A 45 17.74 2.89 6.96
CA ASP A 45 16.52 3.43 6.36
C ASP A 45 15.37 2.41 6.47
N ARG A 46 14.38 2.75 7.31
CA ARG A 46 13.23 1.89 7.59
C ARG A 46 12.22 1.81 6.45
N LEU A 47 12.25 2.78 5.53
CA LEU A 47 11.40 2.83 4.35
C LEU A 47 12.10 2.30 3.10
N PHE A 48 13.35 1.83 3.23
CA PHE A 48 14.19 1.36 2.13
C PHE A 48 13.48 0.46 1.11
N LYS A 49 12.64 -0.47 1.58
CA LYS A 49 11.92 -1.43 0.72
C LYS A 49 10.84 -0.82 -0.17
N ILE A 50 10.33 0.36 0.16
CA ILE A 50 9.27 1.05 -0.59
C ILE A 50 9.72 2.43 -1.11
N LYS A 51 10.91 2.89 -0.71
CA LYS A 51 11.43 4.20 -1.07
C LYS A 51 11.46 4.47 -2.58
N PRO A 52 11.88 3.53 -3.45
CA PRO A 52 11.86 3.77 -4.89
C PRO A 52 10.45 4.10 -5.41
N LEU A 53 9.43 3.37 -4.92
CA LEU A 53 8.03 3.62 -5.26
C LEU A 53 7.55 4.98 -4.74
N LEU A 54 7.90 5.34 -3.50
CA LEU A 54 7.51 6.64 -2.92
C LEU A 54 8.14 7.81 -3.68
N GLU A 55 9.41 7.69 -4.09
CA GLU A 55 10.07 8.72 -4.88
C GLU A 55 9.46 8.85 -6.28
N GLU A 56 9.13 7.74 -6.94
CA GLU A 56 8.47 7.77 -8.24
C GLU A 56 7.10 8.46 -8.17
N ILE A 57 6.29 8.13 -7.16
CA ILE A 57 5.01 8.81 -6.90
C ILE A 57 5.24 10.30 -6.65
N ARG A 58 6.21 10.67 -5.80
CA ARG A 58 6.53 12.06 -5.49
C ARG A 58 6.94 12.84 -6.73
N LEU A 59 7.80 12.27 -7.57
CA LEU A 59 8.25 12.89 -8.82
C LEU A 59 7.08 13.15 -9.78
N ASN A 60 6.14 12.20 -9.88
CA ASN A 60 4.94 12.38 -10.68
C ASN A 60 4.04 13.48 -10.12
N CYS A 61 3.85 13.55 -8.79
CA CYS A 61 3.06 14.60 -8.17
C CYS A 61 3.66 16.00 -8.38
N ILE A 62 5.00 16.13 -8.39
CA ILE A 62 5.68 17.41 -8.60
C ILE A 62 5.50 17.95 -10.03
N GLN A 63 5.24 17.08 -11.00
CA GLN A 63 5.00 17.49 -12.39
C GLN A 63 3.61 18.11 -12.59
N ILE A 64 2.71 17.96 -11.62
CA ILE A 64 1.37 18.55 -11.67
C ILE A 64 1.49 20.05 -11.40
N GLU A 65 0.78 20.87 -12.19
CA GLU A 65 0.75 22.32 -12.00
C GLU A 65 0.22 22.67 -10.61
N ASN A 66 0.86 23.68 -10.02
CA ASN A 66 0.65 24.08 -8.64
C ASN A 66 -0.39 25.21 -8.56
N GLU A 67 -1.24 25.18 -7.53
CA GLU A 67 -2.21 26.25 -7.24
C GLU A 67 -1.61 27.30 -6.28
N ASP A 68 -2.32 28.40 -6.04
CA ASP A 68 -1.84 29.48 -5.17
C ASP A 68 -2.09 29.24 -3.67
N LEU A 69 -3.00 28.31 -3.32
CA LEU A 69 -3.42 28.04 -1.95
C LEU A 69 -3.24 26.57 -1.58
N TYR A 70 -2.58 26.32 -0.45
CA TYR A 70 -2.29 24.96 0.03
C TYR A 70 -2.85 24.71 1.42
N TYR A 71 -3.39 23.51 1.61
CA TYR A 71 -3.73 22.96 2.92
C TYR A 71 -2.84 21.74 3.17
N ILE A 72 -2.10 21.77 4.28
CA ILE A 72 -1.22 20.68 4.69
C ILE A 72 -1.83 19.99 5.89
N ASP A 73 -2.10 18.70 5.76
CA ASP A 73 -2.63 17.85 6.82
C ASP A 73 -2.01 16.45 6.75
N GLU A 74 -2.13 15.70 7.85
CA GLU A 74 -1.61 14.35 8.01
C GLU A 74 -2.65 13.28 7.65
N MET A 75 -2.33 12.45 6.66
CA MET A 75 -3.11 11.25 6.34
C MET A 75 -2.51 10.00 7.00
N MET A 76 -3.38 9.16 7.57
CA MET A 76 -2.98 7.91 8.20
C MET A 76 -3.47 6.71 7.39
N ILE A 77 -2.55 5.80 7.08
CA ILE A 77 -2.90 4.51 6.45
C ILE A 77 -3.14 3.47 7.54
N LEU A 78 -4.31 2.86 7.53
CA LEU A 78 -4.68 1.80 8.46
C LEU A 78 -3.79 0.58 8.26
N TYR A 79 -3.02 0.22 9.29
CA TYR A 79 -2.17 -0.97 9.28
C TYR A 79 -2.15 -1.65 10.64
N LYS A 80 -2.66 -2.89 10.70
CA LYS A 80 -2.73 -3.71 11.93
C LYS A 80 -1.56 -4.69 12.09
N GLY A 81 -0.70 -4.84 11.08
CA GLY A 81 0.44 -5.77 11.13
C GLY A 81 1.57 -5.31 12.06
N THR A 82 2.54 -6.21 12.30
CA THR A 82 3.70 -5.97 13.19
C THR A 82 4.92 -5.43 12.46
N LYS A 83 5.03 -5.66 11.14
CA LYS A 83 6.24 -5.33 10.36
C LYS A 83 6.57 -3.85 10.25
N ALA A 84 5.62 -2.96 10.53
CA ALA A 84 5.86 -1.51 10.55
C ALA A 84 6.68 -1.06 11.77
N GLY A 85 6.83 -1.91 12.81
CA GLY A 85 7.55 -1.56 14.03
C GLY A 85 7.06 -0.23 14.61
N SER A 86 8.00 0.66 14.98
CA SER A 86 7.69 2.01 15.48
C SER A 86 7.18 3.01 14.43
N LEU A 87 7.01 2.65 13.15
CA LEU A 87 6.28 3.51 12.19
C LEU A 87 4.78 3.47 12.46
N ARG A 88 4.28 2.41 13.12
CA ARG A 88 2.88 2.29 13.47
C ARG A 88 2.57 3.16 14.68
N GLN A 89 1.69 4.14 14.51
CA GLN A 89 1.25 5.03 15.58
C GLN A 89 -0.21 4.73 15.97
N TYR A 90 -0.51 4.87 17.27
CA TYR A 90 -1.87 4.77 17.79
C TYR A 90 -2.46 6.17 17.94
N MET A 91 -3.47 6.50 17.14
CA MET A 91 -4.23 7.75 17.27
C MET A 91 -5.65 7.47 17.79
N PRO A 92 -5.97 7.80 19.06
CA PRO A 92 -7.30 7.51 19.63
C PRO A 92 -8.41 8.40 19.08
N LYS A 93 -8.06 9.60 18.58
CA LYS A 93 -9.03 10.61 18.11
C LYS A 93 -9.42 10.46 16.63
N LYS A 94 -8.71 9.64 15.85
CA LYS A 94 -9.13 9.32 14.47
C LYS A 94 -10.19 8.19 14.52
N PRO A 95 -11.24 8.24 13.69
CA PRO A 95 -12.29 7.22 13.71
C PRO A 95 -11.69 5.82 13.50
N LYS A 96 -12.00 4.87 14.38
CA LYS A 96 -11.56 3.47 14.27
C LYS A 96 -12.72 2.50 14.20
N LYS A 97 -12.65 1.57 13.24
CA LYS A 97 -12.64 0.11 13.48
C LYS A 97 -11.88 -0.60 12.37
#